data_AF-A0A9P9TH17-F1
#
_entry.id   AF-A0A9P9TH17-F1
#
_cell.length_a   1.000
_cell.length_b   1.000
_cell.length_c   1.000
_cell.angle_alpha   90.00
_cell.angle_beta   90.00
_cell.angle_gamma   90.00
#
_symmetry.space_group_name_H-M   'P 1'
#
loop_
_entity.id
_entity.type
_entity.pdbx_description
1 polymer ?
#
loop_
_entity_poly.entity_id
_entity_poly.type
_entity_poly.pdbx_seq_one_letter_code
_entity_poly.pdbx_strand_id
1 'polypeptide(L)' 'YGNALQAAINESQEAVAKLLLDSGADVNAQGGHYSNVLQVAAWKGSEAVVKVLLDSEADINAQSKFNLT' A
#
# COMPACT_ATOMS: atom_id res chain seq x y z
N TYR A 1 8.04 7.83 0.97
CA TYR A 1 7.65 6.55 0.34
C TYR A 1 8.90 5.73 0.06
N GLY A 2 8.82 4.41 0.09
CA GLY A 2 9.88 3.50 -0.33
C GLY A 2 9.71 2.93 -1.74
N ASN A 3 8.54 3.10 -2.37
CA ASN A 3 8.26 2.67 -3.73
C ASN A 3 7.13 3.50 -4.39
N ALA A 4 6.93 3.30 -5.70
CA ALA A 4 5.94 4.02 -6.49
C ALA A 4 4.49 3.75 -6.05
N LEU A 5 4.17 2.51 -5.67
CA LEU A 5 2.82 2.13 -5.23
C LEU A 5 2.45 2.89 -3.95
N GLN A 6 3.36 2.98 -2.98
CA GLN A 6 3.16 3.77 -1.77
C GLN A 6 2.91 5.25 -2.04
N ALA A 7 3.65 5.85 -3.00
CA ALA A 7 3.42 7.25 -3.37
C ALA A 7 2.02 7.43 -3.97
N ALA A 8 1.62 6.58 -4.92
CA ALA A 8 0.29 6.64 -5.53
C ALA A 8 -0.83 6.50 -4.50
N ILE A 9 -0.71 5.54 -3.58
CA ILE A 9 -1.70 5.29 -2.53
C ILE A 9 -1.78 6.48 -1.55
N ASN A 10 -0.63 7.02 -1.12
CA ASN A 10 -0.63 8.17 -0.22
C ASN A 10 -1.14 9.45 -0.89
N GLU A 11 -0.98 9.60 -2.20
CA GLU A 11 -1.57 10.74 -2.92
C GLU A 11 -3.01 10.45 -3.38
N SER A 12 -3.63 9.35 -2.93
CA SER A 12 -5.00 8.94 -3.30
C SER A 12 -5.20 8.78 -4.82
N GLN A 13 -4.16 8.38 -5.54
CA GLN A 13 -4.16 8.19 -6.99
C GLN A 13 -4.57 6.75 -7.34
N GLU A 14 -5.86 6.43 -7.18
CA GLU A 14 -6.41 5.08 -7.36
C GLU A 14 -6.09 4.46 -8.73
N ALA A 15 -6.24 5.23 -9.81
CA ALA A 15 -5.96 4.76 -11.16
C ALA A 15 -4.48 4.39 -11.37
N VAL A 16 -3.57 5.18 -10.78
CA VAL A 16 -2.12 4.92 -10.83
C VAL A 16 -1.78 3.70 -9.98
N ALA A 17 -2.39 3.56 -8.80
CA ALA A 17 -2.21 2.39 -7.95
C ALA A 17 -2.62 1.09 -8.66
N LYS A 18 -3.79 1.09 -9.32
CA LYS A 18 -4.25 -0.05 -10.14
C LYS A 18 -3.27 -0.38 -11.26
N LEU A 19 -2.83 0.62 -12.04
CA LEU A 19 -1.88 0.42 -13.12
C LEU A 19 -0.57 -0.22 -12.64
N LEU A 20 -0.07 0.20 -11.47
CA LEU A 20 1.14 -0.35 -10.88
C LEU A 20 0.95 -1.82 -10.44
N LEU A 21 -0.19 -2.13 -9.82
CA LEU A 21 -0.53 -3.51 -9.41
C LEU A 21 -0.70 -4.42 -10.62
N ASP A 22 -1.41 -3.96 -11.66
CA ASP A 22 -1.58 -4.68 -12.93
C ASP A 22 -0.22 -4.92 -13.64
N SER A 23 0.77 -4.06 -13.39
CA SER A 23 2.13 -4.19 -13.89
C SER A 23 3.03 -5.07 -13.01
N GLY A 24 2.48 -5.71 -11.97
CA GLY A 24 3.22 -6.61 -11.07
C GLY A 24 4.00 -5.91 -9.97
N ALA A 25 3.63 -4.68 -9.58
CA ALA A 25 4.19 -4.05 -8.39
C ALA A 25 3.91 -4.92 -7.16
N ASP A 26 4.93 -5.11 -6.33
CA ASP A 26 4.79 -5.84 -5.07
C ASP A 26 3.90 -5.05 -4.10
N VAL A 27 2.68 -5.56 -3.90
CA VAL A 27 1.67 -5.00 -3.00
C VAL A 27 2.16 -4.95 -1.55
N ASN A 28 3.08 -5.83 -1.17
CA ASN A 28 3.63 -5.95 0.18
C ASN A 28 4.96 -5.21 0.34
N ALA A 29 5.40 -4.48 -0.69
CA ALA A 29 6.65 -3.74 -0.64
C ALA A 29 6.67 -2.72 0.50
N GLN A 30 7.60 -2.95 1.43
CA GLN A 30 7.82 -2.10 2.59
C GLN A 30 8.93 -1.07 2.32
N GLY A 31 8.84 0.12 2.90
CA GLY A 31 9.93 1.09 2.87
C GLY A 31 9.53 2.55 3.03
N GLY A 32 10.49 3.40 3.38
CA GLY A 32 10.23 4.81 3.73
C GLY A 32 9.56 4.97 5.09
N HIS A 33 9.05 6.18 5.38
CA HIS A 33 8.33 6.46 6.64
C HIS A 33 7.03 5.66 6.79
N TYR A 34 6.42 5.28 5.68
CA TYR A 34 5.19 4.52 5.64
C TYR A 34 5.53 3.04 5.49
N SER A 35 5.01 2.24 6.42
CA SER A 35 5.26 0.80 6.49
C SER A 35 4.84 0.06 5.21
N ASN A 36 3.54 -0.23 5.09
CA ASN A 36 2.91 -0.92 3.98
C ASN A 36 1.74 -0.07 3.44
N VAL A 37 1.37 -0.30 2.19
CA VAL A 37 0.34 0.47 1.48
C VAL A 37 -1.07 0.29 2.06
N LEU A 38 -1.37 -0.89 2.64
CA LEU A 38 -2.66 -1.19 3.24
C LEU A 38 -2.89 -0.38 4.52
N GLN A 39 -1.87 -0.20 5.35
CA GLN A 39 -1.92 0.66 6.53
C GLN A 39 -2.15 2.13 6.15
N VAL A 40 -1.50 2.61 5.09
CA VAL A 40 -1.70 3.98 4.59
C VAL A 40 -3.14 4.16 4.09
N ALA A 41 -3.63 3.23 3.28
CA ALA A 41 -4.99 3.27 2.74
C ALA A 41 -6.06 3.21 3.85
N ALA A 42 -5.86 2.34 4.85
CA ALA A 42 -6.73 2.21 6.01
C ALA A 42 -6.72 3.48 6.87
N TRP A 43 -5.54 4.06 7.15
CA TRP A 43 -5.40 5.30 7.92
C TRP A 43 -6.11 6.48 7.25
N LYS A 44 -6.08 6.53 5.91
CA LYS A 44 -6.80 7.53 5.11
C LYS A 44 -8.30 7.27 4.97
N GLY A 45 -8.79 6.09 5.38
CA GLY A 45 -10.19 5.70 5.20
C GLY A 45 -10.60 5.47 3.74
N SER A 46 -9.64 5.19 2.85
CA SER A 46 -9.91 5.00 1.41
C SER A 46 -10.40 3.59 1.12
N GLU A 47 -11.70 3.33 1.32
CA GLU A 47 -12.31 2.00 1.15
C GLU A 47 -12.04 1.37 -0.23
N ALA A 48 -12.14 2.16 -1.30
CA ALA A 48 -11.88 1.69 -2.66
C ALA A 48 -10.45 1.19 -2.84
N VAL A 49 -9.48 1.91 -2.28
CA VAL A 49 -8.07 1.52 -2.29
C VAL A 49 -7.83 0.27 -1.45
N VAL A 50 -8.44 0.19 -0.26
CA VAL A 50 -8.33 -0.99 0.61
C VAL A 50 -8.82 -2.24 -0.13
N LYS A 51 -9.96 -2.16 -0.84
CA LYS A 51 -10.48 -3.25 -1.66
C LYS A 51 -9.48 -3.69 -2.73
N VAL A 52 -8.96 -2.74 -3.52
CA VAL A 52 -7.97 -3.03 -4.58
C VAL A 52 -6.72 -3.73 -4.03
N LEU A 53 -6.21 -3.28 -2.88
CA LEU A 53 -5.04 -3.87 -2.25
C LEU A 53 -5.33 -5.29 -1.76
N LEU A 54 -6.48 -5.53 -1.14
CA LEU A 54 -6.89 -6.87 -0.69
C LEU A 54 -7.12 -7.83 -1.85
N ASP A 55 -7.74 -7.35 -2.94
CA ASP A 55 -7.91 -8.12 -4.18
C ASP A 55 -6.55 -8.48 -4.82
N SER A 56 -5.51 -7.69 -4.53
CA SER A 56 -4.13 -7.93 -4.97
C SER A 56 -3.32 -8.76 -3.97
N GLU A 57 -3.97 -9.47 -3.04
CA GLU A 57 -3.34 -10.32 -2.02
C GLU A 57 -2.38 -9.58 -1.06
N ALA A 58 -2.69 -8.32 -0.73
CA ALA A 58 -1.99 -7.61 0.35
C ALA A 58 -2.08 -8.38 1.68
N ASP A 59 -0.95 -8.52 2.37
CA ASP A 59 -0.91 -9.11 3.71
C ASP A 59 -1.57 -8.17 4.71
N ILE A 60 -2.77 -8.56 5.14
CA ILE A 60 -3.59 -7.83 6.11
C ILE A 60 -2.90 -7.64 7.47
N ASN A 61 -1.97 -8.54 7.82
CA ASN A 61 -1.25 -8.53 9.08
C ASN A 61 0.15 -7.94 8.95
N ALA A 62 0.52 -7.40 7.78
CA ALA A 62 1.84 -6.84 7.57
C ALA A 62 2.14 -5.76 8.62
N GLN A 63 3.19 -6.00 9.41
CA GLN A 63 3.63 -5.09 10.45
C GLN A 63 4.76 -4.19 9.96
N SER A 64 4.85 -3.01 10.56
CA SER A 64 5.96 -2.10 10.33
C SER A 64 7.24 -2.68 10.91
N LYS A 65 8.35 -2.55 10.19
CA LYS A 65 9.68 -3.02 10.65
C LYS A 65 10.17 -2.30 11.92
N PHE A 66 9.46 -1.28 12.40
CA PHE A 66 9.72 -0.60 13.66
C PHE A 66 9.28 -1.39 14.91
N ASN A 67 8.68 -2.58 14.79
CA ASN A 67 8.37 -3.46 15.93
C ASN A 67 9.62 -4.14 16.57
N LEU A 68 10.81 -3.56 16.41
CA LEU A 68 12.05 -3.95 17.10
C LEU A 68 12.53 -2.78 17.98
N THR A 69 11.81 -2.51 19.06
CA THR A 69 12.29 -1.73 20.20
C THR A 69 11.88 -2.42 21.48
#